data_AF-A0A653BG11-F1
#
_entry.id   AF-A0A653BG11-F1
#
_cell.length_a   1.000
_cell.length_b   1.000
_cell.length_c   1.000
_cell.angle_alpha   90.00
_cell.angle_beta   90.00
_cell.angle_gamma   90.00
#
_symmetry.space_group_name_H-M   'P 1'
#
loop_
_entity.id
_entity.type
_entity.pdbx_description
1 polymer ?
#
loop_
_entity_poly.entity_id
_entity_poly.type
_entity_poly.pdbx_seq_one_letter_code
_entity_poly.pdbx_strand_id
1 'polypeptide(L)'
;MPQNLDESDFLEKWSQGIKDTDVQYSKALSSIKPLIAFDNAISNDANDVCDADVCVAVYRKKIELTATKQKLQQEHDRLSQDIETYNRKIKVLQETLESCKDKCLQESSQNKTYKNLLKTAIKKYEKNLDFVITVENKTDTSYEATFKFKPGKKEMLKVLIDRTKGEILDYTVLHELPNDGDMKDITNLLYLCHKSIQELKDC
;
A
#
# COMPACT_ATOMS: atom_id res chain seq x y z
N MET A 1 1.43 0.04 9.23
CA MET A 1 0.86 -0.74 8.11
C MET A 1 -0.60 -0.32 8.00
N PRO A 2 -1.04 0.33 6.91
CA PRO A 2 -2.46 0.54 6.72
C PRO A 2 -3.11 -0.82 6.44
N GLN A 3 -4.21 -1.10 7.13
CA GLN A 3 -4.96 -2.34 7.01
C GLN A 3 -5.35 -2.56 5.54
N ASN A 4 -5.08 -3.77 5.03
CA ASN A 4 -5.63 -4.27 3.78
C ASN A 4 -7.15 -4.06 3.82
N LEU A 5 -7.64 -3.02 3.15
CA LEU A 5 -9.02 -2.99 2.70
C LEU A 5 -9.11 -4.09 1.66
N ASP A 6 -9.79 -5.18 2.04
CA ASP A 6 -10.02 -6.33 1.20
C ASP A 6 -10.72 -5.86 -0.08
N GLU A 7 -9.95 -5.84 -1.17
CA GLU A 7 -10.38 -5.35 -2.48
C GLU A 7 -11.63 -6.11 -2.96
N SER A 8 -11.79 -7.37 -2.50
CA SER A 8 -12.98 -8.19 -2.71
C SER A 8 -14.22 -7.59 -2.04
N ASP A 9 -14.11 -7.13 -0.78
CA ASP A 9 -15.22 -6.55 -0.01
C ASP A 9 -15.67 -5.22 -0.61
N PHE A 10 -14.73 -4.42 -1.13
CA PHE A 10 -15.06 -3.18 -1.86
C PHE A 10 -15.82 -3.47 -3.16
N LEU A 11 -15.32 -4.40 -3.99
CA LEU A 11 -15.94 -4.76 -5.26
C LEU A 11 -17.33 -5.39 -5.05
N GLU A 12 -17.49 -6.19 -4.00
CA GLU A 12 -18.77 -6.80 -3.66
C GLU A 12 -19.81 -5.75 -3.23
N LYS A 13 -19.43 -4.81 -2.35
CA LYS A 13 -20.30 -3.69 -1.94
C LYS A 13 -20.66 -2.77 -3.09
N TRP A 14 -19.71 -2.49 -3.97
CA TRP A 14 -19.95 -1.65 -5.15
C TRP A 14 -20.88 -2.32 -6.16
N SER A 15 -20.67 -3.61 -6.42
CA SER A 15 -21.56 -4.43 -7.27
C SER A 15 -22.98 -4.50 -6.72
N GLN A 16 -23.13 -4.65 -5.40
CA GLN A 16 -24.44 -4.64 -4.76
C GLN A 16 -25.12 -3.27 -4.87
N GLY A 17 -24.38 -2.17 -4.70
CA GLY A 17 -24.91 -0.81 -4.87
C GLY A 17 -25.45 -0.53 -6.28
N ILE A 18 -24.79 -1.07 -7.32
CA ILE A 18 -25.29 -0.97 -8.71
C ILE A 18 -26.60 -1.73 -8.87
N LYS A 19 -26.68 -2.97 -8.36
CA LYS A 19 -27.90 -3.79 -8.42
C LYS A 19 -29.07 -3.11 -7.70
N ASP A 20 -28.81 -2.55 -6.51
CA ASP A 20 -29.85 -1.87 -5.74
C ASP A 20 -30.35 -0.62 -6.46
N THR A 21 -29.45 0.12 -7.12
CA THR A 21 -29.81 1.30 -7.93
C THR A 21 -30.64 0.92 -9.16
N ASP A 22 -30.29 -0.17 -9.84
CA ASP A 22 -31.03 -0.68 -11.01
C ASP A 22 -32.44 -1.16 -10.63
N VAL A 23 -32.58 -1.81 -9.47
CA VAL A 23 -33.88 -2.19 -8.90
C VAL A 23 -34.73 -0.95 -8.58
N GLN A 24 -34.12 0.08 -8.00
CA GLN A 24 -34.83 1.34 -7.72
C GLN A 24 -35.26 2.05 -9.01
N TYR A 25 -34.40 2.09 -10.02
CA TYR A 25 -34.70 2.68 -11.32
C TYR A 25 -35.82 1.92 -12.04
N SER A 26 -35.78 0.58 -12.03
CA SER A 26 -36.83 -0.28 -12.58
C SER A 26 -38.18 -0.08 -11.89
N LYS A 27 -38.17 0.10 -10.56
CA LYS A 27 -39.38 0.39 -9.76
C LYS A 27 -39.93 1.80 -10.04
N ALA A 28 -39.06 2.79 -10.26
CA ALA A 28 -39.47 4.12 -10.68
C ALA A 28 -40.10 4.10 -12.08
N LEU A 29 -39.47 3.39 -13.03
CA LEU A 29 -40.00 3.20 -14.39
C LEU A 29 -41.35 2.48 -14.40
N SER A 30 -41.54 1.43 -13.59
CA SER A 30 -42.82 0.74 -13.48
C SER A 30 -43.92 1.64 -12.88
N SER A 31 -43.56 2.57 -12.01
CA SER A 31 -44.48 3.57 -11.44
C SER A 31 -44.84 4.68 -12.43
N ILE A 32 -43.96 4.99 -13.38
CA ILE A 32 -44.17 6.02 -14.41
C ILE A 32 -44.97 5.49 -15.61
N LYS A 33 -44.84 4.19 -15.95
CA LYS A 33 -45.54 3.56 -17.09
C LYS A 33 -47.06 3.80 -17.15
N PRO A 34 -47.85 3.62 -16.07
CA PRO A 34 -49.28 3.87 -16.08
C PRO A 34 -49.62 5.34 -16.34
N LEU A 35 -48.75 6.24 -15.90
CA LEU A 35 -48.96 7.68 -16.05
C LEU A 35 -48.66 8.16 -17.48
N ILE A 36 -47.66 7.56 -18.16
CA ILE A 36 -47.42 7.79 -19.60
C ILE A 36 -48.62 7.24 -20.41
N ALA A 37 -49.13 6.07 -20.06
CA ALA A 37 -50.32 5.50 -20.71
C ALA A 37 -51.56 6.40 -20.52
N PHE A 38 -51.70 7.01 -19.34
CA PHE A 38 -52.77 7.97 -19.04
C PHE A 38 -52.65 9.28 -19.84
N ASP A 39 -51.46 9.86 -19.95
CA ASP A 39 -51.22 11.07 -20.76
C ASP A 39 -51.53 10.84 -22.25
N ASN A 40 -51.21 9.65 -22.76
CA ASN A 40 -51.57 9.23 -24.13
C ASN A 40 -53.08 9.00 -24.32
N ALA A 41 -53.79 8.51 -23.30
CA ALA A 41 -55.25 8.32 -23.35
C ALA A 41 -55.99 9.67 -23.34
N ILE A 42 -55.56 10.61 -22.50
CA ILE A 42 -56.14 11.96 -22.44
C ILE A 42 -55.94 12.73 -23.76
N SER A 43 -54.82 12.52 -24.44
CA SER A 43 -54.56 13.18 -25.72
C SER A 43 -55.46 12.68 -26.86
N ASN A 44 -56.08 11.50 -26.71
CA ASN A 44 -56.98 10.91 -27.72
C ASN A 44 -58.47 11.15 -27.41
N ASP A 45 -58.86 11.34 -26.16
CA ASP A 45 -60.27 11.51 -25.73
C ASP A 45 -60.70 12.95 -25.41
N ALA A 46 -59.82 13.96 -25.59
CA ALA A 46 -60.12 15.36 -25.25
C ALA A 46 -61.24 16.04 -26.08
N ASN A 47 -61.99 15.29 -26.89
CA ASN A 47 -63.15 15.79 -27.65
C ASN A 47 -64.51 15.38 -27.08
N ASP A 48 -64.59 14.62 -25.99
CA ASP A 48 -65.89 14.33 -25.38
C ASP A 48 -65.88 14.52 -23.85
N VAL A 49 -66.92 15.21 -23.41
CA VAL A 49 -67.22 15.78 -22.09
C VAL A 49 -66.50 15.12 -20.91
N CYS A 50 -65.50 15.81 -20.34
CA CYS A 50 -64.88 15.42 -19.08
C CYS A 50 -65.38 16.34 -17.96
N ASP A 51 -65.97 15.73 -16.93
CA ASP A 51 -66.43 16.39 -15.71
C ASP A 51 -65.32 17.30 -15.14
N ALA A 52 -65.65 18.53 -14.76
CA ALA A 52 -64.66 19.58 -14.48
C ALA A 52 -63.66 19.16 -13.38
N ASP A 53 -64.12 18.37 -12.41
CA ASP A 53 -63.30 17.83 -11.33
C ASP A 53 -62.27 16.79 -11.81
N VAL A 54 -62.61 16.00 -12.82
CA VAL A 54 -61.69 15.03 -13.44
C VAL A 54 -60.62 15.75 -14.25
N CYS A 55 -61.00 16.77 -15.02
CA CYS A 55 -60.03 17.63 -15.73
C CYS A 55 -59.01 18.27 -14.78
N VAL A 56 -59.47 18.81 -13.63
CA VAL A 56 -58.59 19.43 -12.64
C VAL A 56 -57.66 18.41 -11.98
N ALA A 57 -58.16 17.22 -11.65
CA ALA A 57 -57.34 16.14 -11.07
C ALA A 57 -56.25 15.67 -12.06
N VAL A 58 -56.60 15.53 -13.33
CA VAL A 58 -55.67 15.22 -14.42
C VAL A 58 -54.57 16.27 -14.53
N TYR A 59 -54.93 17.55 -14.58
CA TYR A 59 -53.98 18.65 -14.69
C TYR A 59 -53.02 18.71 -13.49
N ARG A 60 -53.53 18.51 -12.26
CA ARG A 60 -52.68 18.44 -11.05
C ARG A 60 -51.67 17.30 -11.15
N LYS A 61 -52.12 16.11 -11.55
CA LYS A 61 -51.23 14.95 -11.72
C LYS A 61 -50.17 15.19 -12.81
N LYS A 62 -50.52 15.85 -13.91
CA LYS A 62 -49.57 16.21 -14.97
C LYS A 62 -48.49 17.18 -14.48
N ILE A 63 -48.85 18.15 -13.65
CA ILE A 63 -47.89 19.07 -13.02
C ILE A 63 -46.95 18.33 -12.07
N GLU A 64 -47.49 17.49 -11.16
CA GLU A 64 -46.69 16.68 -10.23
C GLU A 64 -45.68 15.78 -10.97
N LEU A 65 -46.12 15.18 -12.07
CA LEU A 65 -45.30 14.29 -12.88
C LEU A 65 -44.19 15.03 -13.61
N THR A 66 -44.50 16.22 -14.14
CA THR A 66 -43.51 17.09 -14.79
C THR A 66 -42.45 17.54 -13.79
N ALA A 67 -42.85 17.95 -12.59
CA ALA A 67 -41.93 18.32 -11.52
C ALA A 67 -41.04 17.14 -11.09
N THR A 68 -41.64 15.95 -10.96
CA THR A 68 -40.90 14.72 -10.61
C THR A 68 -39.89 14.35 -11.70
N LYS A 69 -40.29 14.45 -12.98
CA LYS A 69 -39.40 14.19 -14.13
C LYS A 69 -38.23 15.16 -14.16
N GLN A 70 -38.47 16.45 -13.91
CA GLN A 70 -37.41 17.46 -13.84
C GLN A 70 -36.41 17.18 -12.71
N LYS A 71 -36.92 16.81 -11.52
CA LYS A 71 -36.06 16.47 -10.38
C LYS A 71 -35.20 15.25 -10.66
N LEU A 72 -35.78 14.18 -11.22
CA LEU A 72 -35.04 12.98 -11.60
C LEU A 72 -33.99 13.28 -12.68
N GLN A 73 -34.29 14.15 -13.64
CA GLN A 73 -33.31 14.55 -14.65
C GLN A 73 -32.12 15.29 -14.01
N GLN A 74 -32.40 16.23 -13.10
CA GLN A 74 -31.34 16.96 -12.39
C GLN A 74 -30.46 16.02 -11.54
N GLU A 75 -31.07 15.05 -10.85
CA GLU A 75 -30.33 14.04 -10.09
C GLU A 75 -29.49 13.15 -11.01
N HIS A 76 -30.03 12.72 -12.15
CA HIS A 76 -29.30 11.95 -13.16
C HIS A 76 -28.09 12.73 -13.69
N ASP A 77 -28.26 13.99 -14.06
CA ASP A 77 -27.19 14.82 -14.61
C ASP A 77 -26.08 15.04 -13.57
N ARG A 78 -26.46 15.27 -12.31
CA ARG A 78 -25.51 15.38 -11.20
C ARG A 78 -24.74 14.07 -10.99
N LEU A 79 -25.42 12.93 -10.92
CA LEU A 79 -24.77 11.63 -10.74
C LEU A 79 -23.83 11.31 -11.91
N SER A 80 -24.20 11.72 -13.14
CA SER A 80 -23.35 11.55 -14.32
C SER A 80 -22.05 12.36 -14.20
N GLN A 81 -22.12 13.59 -13.71
CA GLN A 81 -20.93 14.42 -13.44
C GLN A 81 -20.05 13.84 -12.33
N ASP A 82 -20.66 13.29 -11.28
CA ASP A 82 -19.93 12.63 -10.21
C ASP A 82 -19.19 11.39 -10.74
N ILE A 83 -19.84 10.56 -11.57
CA ILE A 83 -19.23 9.39 -12.21
C ILE A 83 -18.02 9.80 -13.07
N GLU A 84 -18.15 10.82 -13.90
CA GLU A 84 -17.01 11.33 -14.69
C GLU A 84 -15.84 11.77 -13.82
N THR A 85 -16.15 12.46 -12.71
CA THR A 85 -15.14 12.93 -11.77
C THR A 85 -14.42 11.77 -11.10
N TYR A 86 -15.14 10.75 -10.66
CA TYR A 86 -14.56 9.56 -10.06
C TYR A 86 -13.72 8.76 -11.08
N ASN A 87 -14.19 8.62 -12.32
CA ASN A 87 -13.42 7.94 -13.37
C ASN A 87 -12.09 8.65 -13.65
N ARG A 88 -12.07 9.99 -13.67
CA ARG A 88 -10.82 10.76 -13.80
C ARG A 88 -9.88 10.52 -12.61
N LYS A 89 -10.40 10.52 -11.38
CA LYS A 89 -9.61 10.25 -10.17
C LYS A 89 -9.01 8.84 -10.18
N ILE A 90 -9.80 7.83 -10.56
CA ILE A 90 -9.34 6.44 -10.68
C ILE A 90 -8.18 6.36 -11.67
N LYS A 91 -8.29 6.99 -12.84
CA LYS A 91 -7.22 6.99 -13.84
C LYS A 91 -5.92 7.59 -13.31
N VAL A 92 -5.99 8.74 -12.62
CA VAL A 92 -4.81 9.37 -12.00
C VAL A 92 -4.17 8.48 -10.94
N LEU A 93 -4.99 7.81 -10.10
CA LEU A 93 -4.49 6.89 -9.09
C LEU A 93 -3.80 5.67 -9.73
N GLN A 94 -4.35 5.12 -10.82
CA GLN A 94 -3.75 4.02 -11.57
C GLN A 94 -2.38 4.42 -12.16
N GLU A 95 -2.27 5.59 -12.77
CA GLU A 95 -1.00 6.11 -13.31
C GLU A 95 0.04 6.30 -12.19
N THR A 96 -0.39 6.81 -11.03
CA THR A 96 0.47 6.99 -9.86
C THR A 96 0.97 5.65 -9.31
N LEU A 97 0.08 4.64 -9.26
CA LEU A 97 0.41 3.30 -8.79
C LEU A 97 1.47 2.64 -9.68
N GLU A 98 1.32 2.73 -11.01
CA GLU A 98 2.29 2.14 -11.93
C GLU A 98 3.65 2.84 -11.84
N SER A 99 3.67 4.18 -11.73
CA SER A 99 4.91 4.93 -11.50
C SER A 99 5.61 4.53 -10.20
N CYS A 100 4.85 4.30 -9.13
CA CYS A 100 5.43 3.85 -7.86
C CYS A 100 6.04 2.45 -7.97
N LYS A 101 5.35 1.54 -8.68
CA LYS A 101 5.83 0.18 -8.92
C LYS A 101 7.13 0.17 -9.71
N ASP A 102 7.24 0.99 -10.76
CA ASP A 102 8.47 1.13 -11.54
C ASP A 102 9.65 1.60 -10.68
N LYS A 103 9.42 2.60 -9.81
CA LYS A 103 10.44 3.07 -8.86
C LYS A 103 10.87 1.97 -7.91
N CYS A 104 9.94 1.21 -7.34
CA CYS A 104 10.28 0.09 -6.46
C CYS A 104 11.10 -1.00 -7.18
N LEU A 105 10.78 -1.30 -8.45
CA LEU A 105 11.55 -2.25 -9.26
C LEU A 105 12.98 -1.73 -9.52
N GLN A 106 13.11 -0.45 -9.84
CA GLN A 106 14.41 0.20 -10.03
C GLN A 106 15.26 0.13 -8.75
N GLU A 107 14.72 0.54 -7.61
CA GLU A 107 15.42 0.51 -6.31
C GLU A 107 15.81 -0.92 -5.92
N SER A 108 14.94 -1.90 -6.16
CA SER A 108 15.24 -3.32 -5.92
C SER A 108 16.42 -3.81 -6.76
N SER A 109 16.49 -3.40 -8.03
CA SER A 109 17.61 -3.73 -8.93
C SER A 109 18.94 -3.09 -8.48
N GLN A 110 18.89 -1.85 -8.01
CA GLN A 110 20.04 -1.14 -7.46
C GLN A 110 20.54 -1.82 -6.18
N ASN A 111 19.63 -2.15 -5.25
CA ASN A 111 19.94 -2.89 -4.03
C ASN A 111 20.61 -4.24 -4.31
N LYS A 112 20.15 -4.98 -5.33
CA LYS A 112 20.79 -6.22 -5.76
C LYS A 112 22.23 -5.99 -6.24
N THR A 113 22.46 -4.90 -6.97
CA THR A 113 23.79 -4.51 -7.45
C THR A 113 24.71 -4.16 -6.30
N TYR A 114 24.27 -3.28 -5.39
CA TYR A 114 25.03 -2.92 -4.19
C TYR A 114 25.38 -4.14 -3.34
N LYS A 115 24.43 -5.04 -3.11
CA LYS A 115 24.66 -6.30 -2.37
C LYS A 115 25.74 -7.16 -3.02
N ASN A 116 25.78 -7.24 -4.35
CA ASN A 116 26.79 -8.00 -5.07
C ASN A 116 28.18 -7.35 -5.02
N LEU A 117 28.25 -6.02 -5.14
CA LEU A 117 29.49 -5.26 -4.99
C LEU A 117 30.06 -5.44 -3.58
N LEU A 118 29.22 -5.32 -2.55
CA LEU A 118 29.62 -5.49 -1.15
C LEU A 118 30.16 -6.91 -0.90
N LYS A 119 29.46 -7.95 -1.39
CA LYS A 119 29.92 -9.35 -1.30
C LYS A 119 31.28 -9.55 -1.97
N THR A 120 31.51 -8.90 -3.11
CA THR A 120 32.78 -9.00 -3.85
C THR A 120 33.92 -8.32 -3.10
N ALA A 121 33.67 -7.14 -2.55
CA ALA A 121 34.63 -6.43 -1.70
C ALA A 121 34.98 -7.26 -0.46
N ILE A 122 33.99 -7.78 0.27
CA ILE A 122 34.19 -8.63 1.45
C ILE A 122 35.07 -9.83 1.11
N LYS A 123 34.77 -10.58 0.03
CA LYS A 123 35.58 -11.73 -0.40
C LYS A 123 37.04 -11.34 -0.68
N LYS A 124 37.28 -10.15 -1.24
CA LYS A 124 38.63 -9.64 -1.51
C LYS A 124 39.38 -9.38 -0.21
N TYR A 125 38.74 -8.77 0.79
CA TYR A 125 39.35 -8.53 2.10
C TYR A 125 39.54 -9.82 2.90
N GLU A 126 38.56 -10.71 2.93
CA GLU A 126 38.64 -12.01 3.62
C GLU A 126 39.78 -12.91 3.10
N LYS A 127 40.22 -12.74 1.85
CA LYS A 127 41.37 -13.48 1.31
C LYS A 127 42.69 -13.00 1.89
N ASN A 128 42.75 -11.73 2.30
CA ASN A 128 43.95 -11.09 2.82
C ASN A 128 43.98 -11.04 4.36
N LEU A 129 42.89 -11.43 5.02
CA LEU A 129 42.76 -11.46 6.47
C LEU A 129 42.81 -12.89 6.98
N ASP A 130 43.56 -13.10 8.06
CA ASP A 130 43.63 -14.38 8.77
C ASP A 130 42.39 -14.65 9.64
N PHE A 131 41.39 -13.77 9.62
CA PHE A 131 40.14 -13.93 10.33
C PHE A 131 38.92 -13.58 9.48
N VAL A 132 37.76 -14.08 9.88
CA VAL A 132 36.44 -13.83 9.29
C VAL A 132 35.53 -13.31 10.39
N ILE A 133 34.75 -12.26 10.08
CA ILE A 133 33.74 -11.72 10.97
C ILE A 133 32.36 -12.08 10.41
N THR A 134 31.53 -12.72 11.19
CA THR A 134 30.11 -12.94 10.89
C THR A 134 29.27 -12.13 11.84
N VAL A 135 28.40 -11.27 11.30
CA VAL A 135 27.50 -10.42 12.09
C VAL A 135 26.07 -10.94 11.93
N GLU A 136 25.40 -11.20 13.05
CA GLU A 136 24.03 -11.68 13.09
C GLU A 136 23.16 -10.75 13.96
N ASN A 137 21.94 -10.47 13.52
CA ASN A 137 20.97 -9.77 14.37
C ASN A 137 20.53 -10.71 15.49
N LYS A 138 20.68 -10.28 16.74
CA LYS A 138 20.13 -11.01 17.90
C LYS A 138 18.77 -10.47 18.30
N THR A 139 18.64 -9.15 18.27
CA THR A 139 17.39 -8.45 18.58
C THR A 139 17.22 -7.26 17.64
N ASP A 140 16.08 -6.57 17.72
CA ASP A 140 15.86 -5.34 16.96
C ASP A 140 16.88 -4.25 17.29
N THR A 141 17.45 -4.29 18.50
CA THR A 141 18.37 -3.29 19.03
C THR A 141 19.79 -3.80 19.20
N SER A 142 20.13 -5.04 18.80
CA SER A 142 21.49 -5.56 18.96
C SER A 142 21.93 -6.54 17.88
N TYR A 143 23.22 -6.51 17.58
CA TYR A 143 23.88 -7.47 16.71
C TYR A 143 25.01 -8.18 17.47
N GLU A 144 25.24 -9.45 17.14
CA GLU A 144 26.39 -10.22 17.61
C GLU A 144 27.39 -10.37 16.47
N ALA A 145 28.62 -9.91 16.69
CA ALA A 145 29.74 -10.14 15.81
C ALA A 145 30.56 -11.33 16.32
N THR A 146 30.70 -12.38 15.52
CA THR A 146 31.53 -13.55 15.80
C THR A 146 32.80 -13.50 14.95
N PHE A 147 33.96 -13.61 15.60
CA PHE A 147 35.28 -13.58 14.96
C PHE A 147 35.85 -15.01 14.91
N LYS A 148 36.31 -15.43 13.73
CA LYS A 148 36.85 -16.79 13.48
C LYS A 148 38.21 -16.73 12.78
N PHE A 149 39.24 -17.38 13.31
CA PHE A 149 40.59 -17.39 12.72
C PHE A 149 40.76 -18.50 11.66
N LYS A 150 41.62 -18.27 10.66
CA LYS A 150 41.99 -19.21 9.60
C LYS A 150 43.44 -19.71 9.81
N PRO A 151 43.77 -20.96 9.48
CA PRO A 151 42.89 -22.02 9.00
C PRO A 151 42.26 -22.79 10.18
N GLY A 152 40.96 -23.08 10.12
CA GLY A 152 40.27 -23.90 11.14
C GLY A 152 38.95 -23.32 11.64
N LYS A 153 38.66 -22.04 11.37
CA LYS A 153 37.40 -21.34 11.72
C LYS A 153 36.96 -21.57 13.18
N LYS A 154 37.90 -21.73 14.10
CA LYS A 154 37.58 -21.75 15.52
C LYS A 154 37.01 -20.38 15.89
N GLU A 155 35.83 -20.39 16.51
CA GLU A 155 35.23 -19.17 17.04
C GLU A 155 36.10 -18.69 18.20
N MET A 156 36.64 -17.49 18.10
CA MET A 156 37.57 -16.97 19.11
C MET A 156 36.86 -15.99 20.04
N LEU A 157 36.03 -15.13 19.45
CA LEU A 157 35.38 -14.03 20.14
C LEU A 157 33.96 -13.84 19.61
N LYS A 158 33.01 -13.64 20.51
CA LYS A 158 31.68 -13.10 20.22
C LYS A 158 31.55 -11.76 20.92
N VAL A 159 31.03 -10.76 20.22
CA VAL A 159 30.82 -9.42 20.76
C VAL A 159 29.37 -9.05 20.50
N LEU A 160 28.62 -8.78 21.56
CA LEU A 160 27.26 -8.26 21.49
C LEU A 160 27.33 -6.74 21.47
N ILE A 161 26.68 -6.11 20.51
CA ILE A 161 26.76 -4.66 20.27
C ILE A 161 25.35 -4.08 20.18
N ASP A 162 25.14 -2.98 20.89
CA ASP A 162 23.92 -2.17 20.81
C ASP A 162 23.87 -1.45 19.46
N ARG A 163 22.79 -1.65 18.72
CA ARG A 163 22.59 -1.08 17.39
C ARG A 163 22.25 0.41 17.42
N THR A 164 21.60 0.86 18.48
CA THR A 164 21.19 2.26 18.65
C THR A 164 22.35 3.12 19.14
N LYS A 165 23.18 2.57 20.04
CA LYS A 165 24.29 3.28 20.65
C LYS A 165 25.65 2.94 20.08
N GLY A 166 25.77 1.89 19.26
CA GLY A 166 27.06 1.40 18.75
C GLY A 166 28.04 1.01 19.86
N GLU A 167 27.53 0.63 21.03
CA GLU A 167 28.32 0.30 22.22
C GLU A 167 28.41 -1.22 22.36
N ILE A 168 29.57 -1.71 22.79
CA ILE A 168 29.72 -3.12 23.14
C ILE A 168 28.94 -3.36 24.43
N LEU A 169 27.94 -4.21 24.37
CA LEU A 169 27.13 -4.62 25.51
C LEU A 169 27.79 -5.75 26.29
N ASP A 170 28.38 -6.70 25.58
CA ASP A 170 29.02 -7.87 26.17
C ASP A 170 30.03 -8.49 25.18
N TYR A 171 30.95 -9.31 25.68
CA TYR A 171 31.80 -10.14 24.85
C TYR A 171 32.14 -11.48 25.53
N THR A 172 32.28 -12.52 24.72
CA THR A 172 32.65 -13.87 25.16
C THR A 172 33.83 -14.36 24.36
N VAL A 173 34.92 -14.70 25.05
CA VAL A 173 36.09 -15.38 24.47
C VAL A 173 35.85 -16.89 24.54
N LEU A 174 35.84 -17.56 23.40
CA LEU A 174 35.44 -18.97 23.29
C LEU A 174 36.63 -19.94 23.28
N HIS A 175 37.81 -19.49 22.87
CA HIS A 175 39.04 -20.28 22.85
C HIS A 175 40.25 -19.44 23.25
N GLU A 176 41.27 -20.08 23.84
CA GLU A 176 42.55 -19.46 24.14
C GLU A 176 43.17 -18.89 22.86
N LEU A 177 43.57 -17.63 22.96
CA LEU A 177 44.14 -16.86 21.87
C LEU A 177 45.60 -17.30 21.67
N PRO A 178 46.12 -17.35 20.43
CA PRO A 178 47.46 -17.85 20.21
C PRO A 178 48.53 -16.88 20.78
N ASN A 179 49.07 -17.15 21.97
CA ASN A 179 50.15 -16.37 22.62
C ASN A 179 49.87 -14.88 22.96
N ASP A 180 50.61 -14.35 23.94
CA ASP A 180 50.50 -12.97 24.46
C ASP A 180 50.74 -11.84 23.43
N GLY A 181 51.29 -12.17 22.25
CA GLY A 181 51.39 -11.23 21.12
C GLY A 181 50.03 -10.88 20.51
N ASP A 182 49.10 -11.83 20.50
CA ASP A 182 47.81 -11.74 19.79
C ASP A 182 46.73 -11.00 20.61
N MET A 183 46.92 -10.84 21.93
CA MET A 183 46.04 -9.99 22.77
C MET A 183 46.12 -8.51 22.39
N LYS A 184 47.29 -8.06 21.91
CA LYS A 184 47.45 -6.72 21.32
C LYS A 184 46.64 -6.59 20.04
N ASP A 185 46.57 -7.66 19.26
CA ASP A 185 45.79 -7.70 18.02
C ASP A 185 44.29 -7.74 18.27
N ILE A 186 43.81 -8.36 19.36
CA ILE A 186 42.40 -8.30 19.76
C ILE A 186 42.02 -6.95 20.33
N THR A 187 42.88 -6.35 21.15
CA THR A 187 42.66 -4.98 21.63
C THR A 187 42.62 -4.02 20.44
N ASN A 188 43.51 -4.19 19.46
CA ASN A 188 43.48 -3.46 18.20
C ASN A 188 42.25 -3.77 17.36
N LEU A 189 41.75 -5.01 17.33
CA LEU A 189 40.54 -5.42 16.63
C LEU A 189 39.30 -4.81 17.26
N LEU A 190 39.18 -4.85 18.59
CA LEU A 190 38.11 -4.20 19.34
C LEU A 190 38.18 -2.68 19.17
N TYR A 191 39.38 -2.10 19.16
CA TYR A 191 39.58 -0.68 18.88
C TYR A 191 39.19 -0.31 17.43
N LEU A 192 39.59 -1.10 16.44
CA LEU A 192 39.23 -0.91 15.04
C LEU A 192 37.72 -1.10 14.84
N CYS A 193 37.11 -2.11 15.45
CA CYS A 193 35.66 -2.29 15.45
C CYS A 193 34.96 -1.09 16.07
N HIS A 194 35.39 -0.63 17.25
CA HIS A 194 34.82 0.55 17.89
C HIS A 194 34.97 1.79 17.00
N LYS A 195 36.15 2.02 16.42
CA LYS A 195 36.43 3.14 15.53
C LYS A 195 35.57 3.10 14.27
N SER A 196 35.49 1.96 13.59
CA SER A 196 34.63 1.79 12.41
C SER A 196 33.14 1.95 12.73
N ILE A 197 32.70 1.53 13.92
CA ILE A 197 31.31 1.76 14.37
C ILE A 197 31.05 3.25 14.61
N GLN A 198 32.01 4.00 15.16
CA GLN A 198 31.86 5.47 15.32
C GLN A 198 31.85 6.19 13.96
N GLU A 199 32.77 5.84 13.06
CA GLU A 199 32.82 6.44 11.71
C GLU A 199 31.53 6.20 10.91
N LEU A 200 30.85 5.07 11.14
CA LEU A 200 29.54 4.77 10.56
C LEU A 200 28.37 5.54 11.18
N LYS A 201 28.50 6.08 12.40
CA LYS A 201 27.47 6.94 13.02
C LYS A 201 27.52 8.39 12.53
N ASP A 202 28.71 8.83 12.11
CA ASP A 202 28.94 10.21 11.66
C ASP A 202 28.58 10.41 10.17
N CYS A 203 28.18 9.35 9.46
CA CYS A 203 27.68 9.36 8.08
C CYS A 203 26.15 9.25 8.04
#